data_AF-A0A8J3K8P7-F1
#
_entry.id   AF-A0A8J3K8P7-F1
#
_cell.length_a   1.000
_cell.length_b   1.000
_cell.length_c   1.000
_cell.angle_alpha   90.00
_cell.angle_beta   90.00
_cell.angle_gamma   90.00
#
_symmetry.space_group_name_H-M   'P 1'
#
loop_
_entity.id
_entity.type
_entity.pdbx_description
1 polymer ?
#
loop_
_entity_poly.entity_id
_entity_poly.type
_entity_poly.pdbx_seq_one_letter_code
_entity_poly.pdbx_strand_id
1 'polypeptide(L)'
;MRKRIVLPVLSIFTILVSGLIANPASAHGYISSPPSRQANCAQGRVTGCGDIVYEPQSVEAPKGSMQCNGGGSRFAVLNDNSKNWPAASVGNNVTFNWVLTARHRTSTWEYFVGSTRIAVFNDNGAQPGATVSHNVSLGGRTGRFTVLARWNIYDTAMAFYSCVDLQVGSGGGNPTPPPTSPSPNPPQSPPPSNPPPAGGTWAAGTAYAVGATVTYGGLSYRCLQAHTALAGWEPPNVPALWQRI
;
A
#
# COMPACT_ATOMS: atom_id res chain seq x y z
N MET A 1 68.48 -35.98 -28.88
CA MET A 1 67.94 -35.87 -27.50
C MET A 1 67.15 -34.56 -27.35
N ARG A 2 65.92 -34.67 -26.84
CA ARG A 2 65.00 -33.64 -26.28
C ARG A 2 64.58 -32.43 -27.15
N LYS A 3 63.44 -32.58 -27.84
CA LYS A 3 62.58 -31.50 -28.34
C LYS A 3 61.91 -30.78 -27.14
N ARG A 4 62.05 -29.46 -27.04
CA ARG A 4 61.32 -28.62 -26.07
C ARG A 4 60.06 -28.10 -26.73
N ILE A 5 58.90 -28.64 -26.32
CA ILE A 5 57.59 -28.12 -26.69
C ILE A 5 57.20 -27.12 -25.61
N VAL A 6 57.13 -25.84 -25.96
CA VAL A 6 56.58 -24.80 -25.09
C VAL A 6 55.11 -24.63 -25.48
N LEU A 7 54.21 -25.13 -24.64
CA LEU A 7 52.77 -24.88 -24.77
C LEU A 7 52.46 -23.50 -24.16
N PRO A 8 51.73 -22.61 -24.87
CA PRO A 8 51.24 -21.38 -24.27
C PRO A 8 50.07 -21.70 -23.34
N VAL A 9 50.16 -21.30 -22.08
CA VAL A 9 49.05 -21.34 -21.14
C VAL A 9 48.14 -20.16 -21.46
N LEU A 10 47.02 -20.43 -22.16
CA LEU A 10 45.96 -19.46 -22.37
C LEU A 10 45.04 -19.48 -21.14
N SER A 11 45.29 -18.59 -20.18
CA SER A 11 44.41 -18.41 -19.03
C SER A 11 43.16 -17.65 -19.46
N ILE A 12 42.08 -18.36 -19.78
CA ILE A 12 40.76 -17.78 -20.03
C ILE A 12 40.12 -17.49 -18.66
N PHE A 13 40.15 -16.24 -18.22
CA PHE A 13 39.36 -15.76 -17.09
C PHE A 13 37.95 -15.41 -17.59
N THR A 14 37.02 -16.38 -17.59
CA THR A 14 35.59 -16.07 -17.75
C THR A 14 35.07 -15.52 -16.44
N ILE A 15 34.96 -14.19 -16.32
CA ILE A 15 34.17 -13.57 -15.27
C ILE A 15 32.69 -13.82 -15.62
N LEU A 16 32.12 -14.88 -15.04
CA LEU A 16 30.68 -15.11 -15.07
C LEU A 16 30.02 -14.07 -14.15
N VAL A 17 29.71 -12.89 -14.72
CA VAL A 17 28.79 -11.95 -14.08
C VAL A 17 27.39 -12.53 -14.23
N SER A 18 26.96 -13.34 -13.28
CA SER A 18 25.56 -13.76 -13.18
C SER A 18 24.74 -12.53 -12.79
N GLY A 19 24.16 -11.85 -13.79
CA GLY A 19 23.16 -10.81 -13.55
C GLY A 19 21.96 -11.42 -12.82
N LEU A 20 21.64 -10.90 -11.63
CA LEU A 20 20.42 -11.26 -10.92
C LEU A 20 19.23 -10.70 -11.70
N ILE A 21 18.57 -11.52 -12.51
CA ILE A 21 17.29 -11.17 -13.10
C ILE A 21 16.27 -11.20 -11.95
N ALA A 22 15.81 -10.03 -11.50
CA ALA A 22 14.78 -9.95 -10.49
C ALA A 22 13.44 -10.38 -11.11
N ASN A 23 12.94 -11.55 -10.69
CA ASN A 23 11.61 -12.01 -11.11
C ASN A 23 10.54 -11.15 -10.44
N PRO A 24 9.47 -10.77 -11.15
CA PRO A 24 8.34 -10.08 -10.53
C PRO A 24 7.77 -10.96 -9.41
N ALA A 25 7.45 -10.34 -8.30
CA ALA A 25 6.62 -10.91 -7.27
C ALA A 25 5.20 -11.02 -7.81
N SER A 26 4.59 -12.21 -7.68
CA SER A 26 3.16 -12.40 -7.93
C SER A 26 2.33 -11.81 -6.78
N ALA A 27 2.62 -10.57 -6.40
CA ALA A 27 2.05 -9.82 -5.30
C ALA A 27 1.44 -8.54 -5.87
N HIS A 28 0.38 -8.01 -5.27
CA HIS A 28 -0.23 -6.78 -5.73
C HIS A 28 -0.99 -6.12 -4.57
N GLY A 29 -0.78 -4.82 -4.37
CA GLY A 29 -1.45 -4.07 -3.33
C GLY A 29 -1.01 -2.62 -3.24
N TYR A 30 -1.80 -1.80 -2.56
CA TYR A 30 -1.55 -0.37 -2.37
C TYR A 30 -2.23 0.14 -1.09
N ILE A 31 -1.79 1.29 -0.58
CA ILE A 31 -2.49 1.97 0.52
C ILE A 31 -3.75 2.62 -0.02
N SER A 32 -4.90 2.16 0.46
CA SER A 32 -6.21 2.69 0.09
C SER A 32 -6.65 3.83 1.01
N SER A 33 -6.24 3.83 2.29
CA SER A 33 -6.63 4.86 3.26
C SER A 33 -5.51 5.13 4.30
N PRO A 34 -5.10 6.39 4.52
CA PRO A 34 -5.39 7.54 3.66
C PRO A 34 -4.92 7.28 2.21
N PRO A 35 -5.60 7.82 1.19
CA PRO A 35 -5.36 7.41 -0.19
C PRO A 35 -3.94 7.75 -0.63
N SER A 36 -3.22 6.74 -1.10
CA SER A 36 -1.93 6.91 -1.77
C SER A 36 -2.04 7.68 -3.08
N ARG A 37 -0.91 8.10 -3.66
CA ARG A 37 -0.87 8.74 -4.97
C ARG A 37 -1.53 7.90 -6.05
N GLN A 38 -1.20 6.60 -6.12
CA GLN A 38 -1.85 5.68 -7.06
C GLN A 38 -3.35 5.49 -6.76
N ALA A 39 -3.79 5.48 -5.50
CA ALA A 39 -5.21 5.44 -5.17
C ALA A 39 -5.94 6.72 -5.62
N ASN A 40 -5.35 7.89 -5.39
CA ASN A 40 -5.90 9.17 -5.87
C ASN A 40 -6.00 9.20 -7.41
N CYS A 41 -5.02 8.64 -8.12
CA CYS A 41 -5.10 8.46 -9.57
C CYS A 41 -6.25 7.54 -9.98
N ALA A 42 -6.36 6.34 -9.41
CA ALA A 42 -7.42 5.38 -9.72
C ALA A 42 -8.83 5.90 -9.39
N GLN A 43 -8.94 6.78 -8.39
CA GLN A 43 -10.20 7.47 -8.03
C GLN A 43 -10.50 8.69 -8.91
N GLY A 44 -9.64 9.04 -9.87
CA GLY A 44 -9.79 10.22 -10.72
C GLY A 44 -9.60 11.56 -9.99
N ARG A 45 -9.04 11.56 -8.78
CA ARG A 45 -8.75 12.79 -8.00
C ARG A 45 -7.54 13.55 -8.53
N VAL A 46 -6.68 12.88 -9.29
CA VAL A 46 -5.54 13.47 -9.98
C VAL A 46 -5.60 13.08 -11.45
N THR A 47 -5.52 14.07 -12.33
CA THR A 47 -5.56 13.86 -13.77
C THR A 47 -4.17 13.63 -14.36
N GLY A 48 -4.14 13.02 -15.55
CA GLY A 48 -2.90 12.76 -16.28
C GLY A 48 -1.97 11.82 -15.53
N CYS A 49 -2.51 10.75 -14.94
CA CYS A 49 -1.73 9.71 -14.27
C CYS A 49 -1.29 8.57 -15.20
N GLY A 50 -1.81 8.49 -16.43
CA GLY A 50 -1.53 7.38 -17.35
C GLY A 50 -2.00 6.03 -16.77
N ASP A 51 -1.29 4.95 -17.08
CA ASP A 51 -1.74 3.58 -16.82
C ASP A 51 -2.01 3.24 -15.35
N ILE A 52 -1.40 3.96 -14.40
CA ILE A 52 -1.57 3.68 -12.96
C ILE A 52 -3.02 3.84 -12.49
N VAL A 53 -3.87 4.54 -13.25
CA VAL A 53 -5.31 4.64 -12.95
C VAL A 53 -6.04 3.29 -13.02
N TYR A 54 -5.53 2.36 -13.84
CA TYR A 54 -6.15 1.05 -14.07
C TYR A 54 -5.60 -0.03 -13.15
N GLU A 55 -4.38 0.16 -12.65
CA GLU A 55 -3.66 -0.85 -11.87
C GLU A 55 -2.90 -0.26 -10.67
N PRO A 56 -3.57 0.45 -9.75
CA PRO A 56 -2.91 1.07 -8.59
C PRO A 56 -2.14 0.07 -7.72
N GLN A 57 -2.52 -1.21 -7.77
CA GLN A 57 -1.89 -2.32 -7.05
C GLN A 57 -0.50 -2.75 -7.58
N SER A 58 -0.05 -2.22 -8.72
CA SER A 58 1.08 -2.78 -9.49
C SER A 58 2.39 -2.00 -9.39
N VAL A 59 2.55 -1.10 -8.41
CA VAL A 59 3.77 -0.29 -8.25
C VAL A 59 4.91 -1.12 -7.65
N GLU A 60 5.44 -2.02 -8.48
CA GLU A 60 6.47 -2.99 -8.13
C GLU A 60 7.86 -2.56 -8.65
N ALA A 61 8.88 -2.65 -7.79
CA ALA A 61 10.27 -2.42 -8.16
C ALA A 61 11.24 -3.19 -7.24
N PRO A 62 12.54 -3.30 -7.58
CA PRO A 62 13.53 -3.89 -6.69
C PRO A 62 13.57 -3.21 -5.33
N LYS A 63 13.75 -4.01 -4.27
CA LYS A 63 13.86 -3.53 -2.88
C LYS A 63 14.91 -2.42 -2.73
N GLY A 64 14.70 -1.56 -1.73
CA GLY A 64 15.70 -0.57 -1.31
C GLY A 64 15.47 0.85 -1.85
N SER A 65 14.63 1.03 -2.88
CA SER A 65 14.31 2.36 -3.39
C SER A 65 13.61 3.26 -2.36
N MET A 66 13.78 4.57 -2.53
CA MET A 66 13.14 5.64 -1.76
C MET A 66 12.23 6.54 -2.61
N GLN A 67 11.90 6.08 -3.83
CA GLN A 67 11.01 6.80 -4.75
C GLN A 67 9.58 6.28 -4.66
N CYS A 68 8.60 7.14 -4.97
CA CYS A 68 7.18 6.79 -4.90
C CYS A 68 6.78 5.70 -5.90
N ASN A 69 7.44 5.63 -7.06
CA ASN A 69 7.26 4.55 -8.03
C ASN A 69 8.25 3.38 -7.83
N GLY A 70 9.00 3.35 -6.73
CA GLY A 70 10.01 2.32 -6.47
C GLY A 70 11.28 2.44 -7.33
N GLY A 71 11.44 3.49 -8.14
CA GLY A 71 12.60 3.66 -9.02
C GLY A 71 12.52 2.85 -10.32
N GLY A 72 11.37 2.23 -10.61
CA GLY A 72 11.08 1.65 -11.91
C GLY A 72 10.87 2.70 -13.00
N SER A 73 10.83 2.28 -14.27
CA SER A 73 10.52 3.17 -15.41
C SER A 73 9.02 3.41 -15.58
N ARG A 74 8.17 2.45 -15.15
CA ARG A 74 6.72 2.60 -15.15
C ARG A 74 6.26 3.51 -14.01
N PHE A 75 5.11 4.16 -14.21
CA PHE A 75 4.46 5.02 -13.21
C PHE A 75 5.32 6.18 -12.68
N ALA A 76 6.27 6.68 -13.49
CA ALA A 76 7.15 7.81 -13.12
C ALA A 76 6.37 9.04 -12.65
N VAL A 77 5.13 9.20 -13.11
CA VAL A 77 4.19 10.23 -12.66
C VAL A 77 4.03 10.28 -11.13
N LEU A 78 4.16 9.16 -10.42
CA LEU A 78 4.02 9.11 -8.96
C LEU A 78 5.15 9.88 -8.25
N ASN A 79 6.28 10.12 -8.92
CA ASN A 79 7.38 10.93 -8.41
C ASN A 79 7.23 12.42 -8.74
N ASP A 80 6.29 12.81 -9.61
CA ASP A 80 6.10 14.18 -10.05
C ASP A 80 5.45 15.02 -8.95
N ASN A 81 6.27 15.76 -8.20
CA ASN A 81 5.82 16.64 -7.13
C ASN A 81 5.24 17.97 -7.62
N SER A 82 5.25 18.25 -8.93
CA SER A 82 4.57 19.44 -9.50
C SER A 82 3.06 19.25 -9.61
N LYS A 83 2.57 18.01 -9.53
CA LYS A 83 1.13 17.72 -9.50
C LYS A 83 0.49 18.12 -8.17
N ASN A 84 -0.79 18.49 -8.26
CA ASN A 84 -1.64 18.82 -7.12
C ASN A 84 -2.11 17.56 -6.37
N TRP A 85 -1.18 16.78 -5.81
CA TRP A 85 -1.52 15.60 -5.02
C TRP A 85 -2.40 15.98 -3.82
N PRO A 86 -3.59 15.37 -3.65
CA PRO A 86 -4.40 15.58 -2.46
C PRO A 86 -3.65 15.08 -1.21
N ALA A 87 -3.62 15.91 -0.17
CA ALA A 87 -3.05 15.54 1.13
C ALA A 87 -4.16 15.21 2.12
N ALA A 88 -4.04 14.09 2.83
CA ALA A 88 -4.99 13.73 3.87
C ALA A 88 -4.68 14.47 5.17
N SER A 89 -5.69 15.16 5.73
CA SER A 89 -5.58 15.82 7.04
C SER A 89 -5.59 14.78 8.17
N VAL A 90 -4.52 14.75 8.97
CA VAL A 90 -4.35 13.74 10.02
C VAL A 90 -3.72 14.33 11.29
N GLY A 91 -3.80 13.56 12.39
CA GLY A 91 -3.05 13.83 13.62
C GLY A 91 -1.67 13.17 13.62
N ASN A 92 -1.02 13.12 14.79
CA ASN A 92 0.31 12.52 14.92
C ASN A 92 0.33 10.99 14.73
N ASN A 93 -0.78 10.28 14.96
CA ASN A 93 -0.86 8.84 14.69
C ASN A 93 -1.79 8.60 13.52
N VAL A 94 -1.33 7.81 12.55
CA VAL A 94 -2.06 7.51 11.32
C VAL A 94 -2.16 6.01 11.15
N THR A 95 -3.36 5.51 10.89
CA THR A 95 -3.55 4.12 10.48
C THR A 95 -3.52 4.04 8.97
N PHE A 96 -2.48 3.41 8.42
CA PHE A 96 -2.37 3.11 7.00
C PHE A 96 -3.02 1.76 6.71
N ASN A 97 -4.01 1.77 5.82
CA ASN A 97 -4.78 0.61 5.42
C ASN A 97 -4.43 0.23 3.98
N TRP A 98 -3.97 -1.01 3.82
CA TRP A 98 -3.64 -1.62 2.55
C TRP A 98 -4.78 -2.52 2.08
N VAL A 99 -4.97 -2.55 0.75
CA VAL A 99 -5.75 -3.57 0.06
C VAL A 99 -4.81 -4.36 -0.83
N LEU A 100 -4.85 -5.70 -0.72
CA LEU A 100 -3.99 -6.62 -1.45
C LEU A 100 -4.83 -7.44 -2.44
N THR A 101 -4.63 -7.20 -3.73
CA THR A 101 -5.29 -7.98 -4.79
C THR A 101 -4.61 -9.31 -5.06
N ALA A 102 -3.31 -9.42 -4.73
CA ALA A 102 -2.59 -10.69 -4.67
C ALA A 102 -1.71 -10.72 -3.42
N ARG A 103 -2.03 -11.63 -2.50
CA ARG A 103 -1.34 -11.80 -1.21
C ARG A 103 -0.06 -12.61 -1.39
N HIS A 104 1.06 -12.14 -0.87
CA HIS A 104 2.34 -12.83 -0.96
C HIS A 104 3.00 -12.92 0.40
N ARG A 105 3.88 -13.91 0.61
CA ARG A 105 4.70 -13.99 1.83
C ARG A 105 5.47 -12.68 2.01
N THR A 106 5.35 -12.08 3.18
CA THR A 106 5.88 -10.74 3.45
C THR A 106 7.05 -10.81 4.42
N SER A 107 8.11 -10.07 4.12
CA SER A 107 9.16 -9.82 5.10
C SER A 107 8.75 -8.66 5.99
N THR A 108 8.83 -7.43 5.48
CA THR A 108 8.52 -6.23 6.26
C THR A 108 7.65 -5.23 5.52
N TRP A 109 6.92 -4.45 6.29
CA TRP A 109 6.28 -3.21 5.89
C TRP A 109 7.04 -2.06 6.52
N GLU A 110 7.59 -1.17 5.72
CA GLU A 110 8.42 -0.06 6.20
C GLU A 110 7.78 1.27 5.81
N TYR A 111 7.82 2.24 6.72
CA TYR A 111 7.28 3.60 6.51
C TYR A 111 8.38 4.63 6.70
N PHE A 112 8.45 5.60 5.80
CA PHE A 112 9.51 6.61 5.77
C PHE A 112 8.95 8.01 5.56
N VAL A 113 9.62 8.99 6.16
CA VAL A 113 9.49 10.41 5.82
C VAL A 113 10.87 10.90 5.40
N GLY A 114 11.02 11.26 4.12
CA GLY A 114 12.34 11.44 3.51
C GLY A 114 13.14 10.13 3.61
N SER A 115 14.39 10.20 4.09
CA SER A 115 15.24 9.04 4.34
C SER A 115 15.02 8.36 5.70
N THR A 116 14.21 8.96 6.59
CA THR A 116 14.05 8.48 7.96
C THR A 116 12.95 7.44 8.03
N ARG A 117 13.29 6.20 8.41
CA ARG A 117 12.30 5.15 8.70
C ARG A 117 11.58 5.47 10.02
N ILE A 118 10.27 5.68 9.95
CA ILE A 118 9.44 6.03 11.10
C ILE A 118 8.70 4.83 11.70
N ALA A 119 8.54 3.74 10.95
CA ALA A 119 7.99 2.48 11.46
C ALA A 119 8.45 1.28 10.61
N VAL A 120 8.44 0.10 11.24
CA VAL A 120 8.62 -1.20 10.59
C VAL A 120 7.72 -2.24 11.25
N PHE A 121 7.04 -3.04 10.43
CA PHE A 121 6.27 -4.21 10.85
C PHE A 121 6.85 -5.43 10.16
N ASN A 122 7.09 -6.51 10.88
CA ASN A 122 7.73 -7.71 10.36
C ASN A 122 6.78 -8.90 10.45
N ASP A 123 6.41 -9.44 9.29
CA ASP A 123 5.50 -10.58 9.16
C ASP A 123 6.26 -11.92 9.24
N ASN A 124 7.59 -11.90 9.35
CA ASN A 124 8.47 -13.07 9.44
C ASN A 124 8.22 -14.12 8.34
N GLY A 125 7.84 -13.67 7.13
CA GLY A 125 7.54 -14.54 6.00
C GLY A 125 6.13 -15.13 5.97
N ALA A 126 5.24 -14.70 6.87
CA ALA A 126 3.83 -15.04 6.83
C ALA A 126 3.14 -14.38 5.61
N GLN A 127 2.08 -15.02 5.12
CA GLN A 127 1.21 -14.41 4.12
C GLN A 127 0.16 -13.55 4.84
N PRO A 128 0.02 -12.25 4.51
CA PRO A 128 -0.94 -11.36 5.15
C PRO A 128 -2.38 -11.67 4.69
N GLY A 129 -3.36 -11.10 5.40
CA GLY A 129 -4.75 -11.05 4.95
C GLY A 129 -4.94 -10.22 3.67
N ALA A 130 -6.15 -10.21 3.10
CA ALA A 130 -6.46 -9.38 1.93
C ALA A 130 -6.40 -7.88 2.23
N THR A 131 -6.47 -7.52 3.52
CA THR A 131 -6.35 -6.17 4.02
C THR A 131 -5.36 -6.14 5.18
N VAL A 132 -4.57 -5.07 5.29
CA VAL A 132 -3.58 -4.89 6.35
C VAL A 132 -3.69 -3.47 6.91
N SER A 133 -3.66 -3.33 8.22
CA SER A 133 -3.74 -2.04 8.91
C SER A 133 -2.54 -1.84 9.83
N HIS A 134 -1.86 -0.70 9.70
CA HIS A 134 -0.69 -0.36 10.49
C HIS A 134 -0.86 1.02 11.12
N ASN A 135 -0.82 1.10 12.46
CA ASN A 135 -0.82 2.37 13.17
C ASN A 135 0.61 2.90 13.31
N VAL A 136 0.86 4.07 12.74
CA VAL A 136 2.20 4.66 12.62
C VAL A 136 2.20 6.04 13.27
N SER A 137 3.13 6.26 14.20
CA SER A 137 3.42 7.58 14.75
C SER A 137 4.26 8.38 13.77
N LEU A 138 3.86 9.63 13.53
CA LEU A 138 4.57 10.60 12.71
C LEU A 138 5.68 11.31 13.50
N GLY A 139 5.93 10.93 14.75
CA GLY A 139 7.05 11.41 15.56
C GLY A 139 7.01 12.90 15.87
N GLY A 140 5.81 13.47 16.04
CA GLY A 140 5.59 14.88 16.34
C GLY A 140 5.69 15.82 15.14
N ARG A 141 5.88 15.30 13.93
CA ARG A 141 5.97 16.11 12.70
C ARG A 141 4.65 16.82 12.42
N THR A 142 4.74 18.06 11.96
CA THR A 142 3.61 18.91 11.58
C THR A 142 3.79 19.41 10.15
N GLY A 143 2.74 19.98 9.56
CA GLY A 143 2.76 20.49 8.20
C GLY A 143 2.54 19.42 7.14
N ARG A 144 2.82 19.79 5.89
CA ARG A 144 2.64 18.92 4.72
C ARG A 144 3.89 18.09 4.47
N PHE A 145 3.75 16.78 4.35
CA PHE A 145 4.84 15.90 3.92
C PHE A 145 4.31 14.60 3.33
N THR A 146 5.19 13.89 2.61
CA THR A 146 4.87 12.59 2.02
C THR A 146 5.45 11.47 2.89
N VAL A 147 4.63 10.47 3.16
CA VAL A 147 5.08 9.19 3.71
C VAL A 147 5.26 8.21 2.56
N LEU A 148 6.45 7.62 2.43
CA LEU A 148 6.68 6.46 1.58
C LEU A 148 6.45 5.20 2.41
N ALA A 149 5.58 4.32 1.92
CA ALA A 149 5.46 2.97 2.43
C ALA A 149 6.05 1.96 1.45
N ARG A 150 6.82 1.01 1.97
CA ARG A 150 7.49 -0.05 1.21
C ARG A 150 7.10 -1.41 1.78
N TRP A 151 6.44 -2.22 0.96
CA TRP A 151 6.08 -3.60 1.26
C TRP A 151 7.13 -4.54 0.66
N ASN A 152 7.98 -5.11 1.50
CA ASN A 152 9.05 -6.01 1.07
C ASN A 152 8.56 -7.45 1.01
N ILE A 153 8.55 -8.03 -0.20
CA ILE A 153 8.17 -9.43 -0.41
C ILE A 153 9.24 -10.36 0.18
N TYR A 154 8.85 -11.45 0.83
CA TYR A 154 9.79 -12.28 1.60
C TYR A 154 10.80 -13.01 0.71
N ASP A 155 10.31 -13.66 -0.33
CA ASP A 155 10.99 -14.66 -1.14
C ASP A 155 11.30 -14.19 -2.58
N THR A 156 11.20 -12.88 -2.84
CA THR A 156 11.66 -12.25 -4.09
C THR A 156 12.58 -11.06 -3.81
N ALA A 157 13.24 -10.52 -4.84
CA ALA A 157 14.04 -9.30 -4.73
C ALA A 157 13.19 -8.01 -4.79
N MET A 158 11.86 -8.13 -4.89
CA MET A 158 10.95 -7.04 -5.21
C MET A 158 10.20 -6.50 -3.98
N ALA A 159 9.73 -5.27 -4.11
CA ALA A 159 8.86 -4.60 -3.14
C ALA A 159 7.78 -3.78 -3.87
N PHE A 160 6.72 -3.46 -3.13
CA PHE A 160 5.65 -2.56 -3.59
C PHE A 160 5.77 -1.22 -2.87
N TYR A 161 5.54 -0.14 -3.63
CA TYR A 161 5.80 1.22 -3.19
C TYR A 161 4.53 2.07 -3.22
N SER A 162 4.26 2.79 -2.13
CA SER A 162 3.05 3.59 -1.98
C SER A 162 3.35 4.89 -1.25
N CYS A 163 3.32 6.01 -1.96
CA CYS A 163 3.42 7.34 -1.35
C CYS A 163 2.05 7.85 -0.92
N VAL A 164 1.95 8.42 0.27
CA VAL A 164 0.76 9.06 0.81
C VAL A 164 1.13 10.48 1.22
N ASP A 165 0.48 11.47 0.63
CA ASP A 165 0.67 12.87 1.01
C ASP A 165 -0.23 13.19 2.20
N LEU A 166 0.36 13.74 3.26
CA LEU A 166 -0.31 14.05 4.51
C LEU A 166 -0.22 15.55 4.82
N GLN A 167 -1.25 16.05 5.49
CA GLN A 167 -1.27 17.36 6.12
C GLN A 167 -1.49 17.16 7.62
N VAL A 168 -0.47 17.42 8.43
CA VAL A 168 -0.54 17.24 9.88
C VAL A 168 -0.69 18.59 10.56
N GLY A 169 -1.71 18.76 11.40
CA GLY A 169 -1.93 20.00 12.14
C GLY A 169 -0.82 20.30 13.16
N SER A 170 -0.51 21.58 13.40
CA SER A 170 0.30 22.03 14.54
C SER A 170 -0.52 21.81 15.82
N GLY A 171 -0.24 20.75 16.56
CA GLY A 171 -1.12 20.28 17.65
C GLY A 171 -1.47 21.36 18.69
N GLY A 172 -2.77 21.48 19.00
CA GLY A 172 -3.29 22.35 20.06
C GLY A 172 -4.81 22.55 20.03
N GLY A 173 -5.59 21.52 19.71
CA GLY A 173 -7.05 21.55 19.79
C GLY A 173 -7.55 20.11 19.88
N ASN A 174 -8.10 19.77 21.04
CA ASN A 174 -8.61 18.45 21.42
C ASN A 174 -9.37 17.77 20.26
N PRO A 175 -8.88 16.67 19.65
CA PRO A 175 -9.78 15.77 18.97
C PRO A 175 -10.57 15.08 20.08
N THR A 176 -11.90 15.23 20.07
CA THR A 176 -12.79 14.33 20.81
C THR A 176 -12.30 12.90 20.58
N PRO A 177 -12.06 12.09 21.62
CA PRO A 177 -11.45 10.78 21.45
C PRO A 177 -12.33 9.93 20.53
N PRO A 178 -11.82 9.36 19.42
CA PRO A 178 -12.43 8.17 18.85
C PRO A 178 -12.30 7.05 19.89
N PRO A 179 -13.32 6.22 20.11
CA PRO A 179 -13.26 5.20 21.15
C PRO A 179 -12.10 4.23 20.88
N THR A 180 -11.21 4.11 21.85
CA THR A 180 -10.17 3.10 21.93
C THR A 180 -10.81 1.71 21.84
N SER A 181 -10.51 0.97 20.77
CA SER A 181 -10.77 -0.47 20.72
C SER A 181 -9.45 -1.21 20.93
N PRO A 182 -9.30 -2.03 21.99
CA PRO A 182 -8.13 -2.87 22.21
C PRO A 182 -8.17 -4.15 21.35
N SER A 183 -6.98 -4.62 20.95
CA SER A 183 -6.69 -5.91 20.27
C SER A 183 -7.02 -7.14 21.17
N PRO A 184 -7.05 -8.40 20.67
CA PRO A 184 -8.23 -9.27 20.70
C PRO A 184 -8.18 -10.41 21.76
N ASN A 185 -9.35 -10.80 22.26
CA ASN A 185 -9.65 -12.13 22.81
C ASN A 185 -11.15 -12.46 22.48
N PRO A 186 -11.66 -13.72 22.59
CA PRO A 186 -12.48 -14.42 21.59
C PRO A 186 -13.99 -14.04 21.60
N PRO A 187 -14.82 -14.61 20.70
CA PRO A 187 -15.99 -13.93 20.13
C PRO A 187 -17.12 -13.72 21.14
N GLN A 188 -17.51 -12.47 21.32
CA GLN A 188 -18.82 -12.09 21.87
C GLN A 188 -19.53 -11.18 20.88
N SER A 189 -20.85 -11.36 20.78
CA SER A 189 -21.77 -10.76 19.82
C SER A 189 -21.64 -9.23 19.66
N PRO A 190 -21.83 -8.67 18.45
CA PRO A 190 -21.61 -7.25 18.18
C PRO A 190 -22.66 -6.34 18.85
N PRO A 191 -22.26 -5.17 19.42
CA PRO A 191 -23.16 -4.11 19.86
C PRO A 191 -23.79 -3.36 18.65
N PRO A 192 -24.87 -2.57 18.85
CA PRO A 192 -25.62 -1.98 17.75
C PRO A 192 -24.79 -0.97 16.94
N SER A 193 -24.83 -1.14 15.62
CA SER A 193 -24.20 -0.27 14.62
C SER A 193 -24.82 1.14 14.64
N ASN A 194 -23.98 2.17 14.52
CA ASN A 194 -24.42 3.52 14.15
C ASN A 194 -25.22 3.46 12.82
N PRO A 195 -26.25 4.31 12.65
CA PRO A 195 -27.07 4.31 11.43
C PRO A 195 -26.21 4.59 10.19
N PRO A 196 -26.54 3.99 9.02
CA PRO A 196 -25.83 4.25 7.77
C PRO A 196 -25.86 5.75 7.43
N PRO A 197 -24.79 6.32 6.86
CA PRO A 197 -24.87 7.64 6.23
C PRO A 197 -25.98 7.62 5.18
N ALA A 198 -26.75 8.70 5.09
CA ALA A 198 -27.96 8.80 4.29
C ALA A 198 -27.78 8.26 2.85
N GLY A 199 -28.42 7.12 2.55
CA GLY A 199 -28.69 6.68 1.17
C GLY A 199 -28.26 5.27 0.76
N GLY A 200 -27.98 4.32 1.67
CA GLY A 200 -27.70 2.95 1.24
C GLY A 200 -27.52 1.89 2.34
N THR A 201 -27.30 0.63 1.94
CA THR A 201 -27.09 -0.54 2.82
C THR A 201 -25.62 -0.78 3.18
N TRP A 202 -24.68 -0.01 2.60
CA TRP A 202 -23.28 -0.05 3.02
C TRP A 202 -23.09 0.64 4.38
N ALA A 203 -22.29 0.04 5.26
CA ALA A 203 -21.90 0.61 6.54
C ALA A 203 -20.45 0.26 6.90
N ALA A 204 -19.74 1.23 7.48
CA ALA A 204 -18.42 0.99 8.08
C ALA A 204 -18.53 0.07 9.31
N GLY A 205 -17.52 -0.75 9.53
CA GLY A 205 -17.49 -1.78 10.57
C GLY A 205 -18.22 -3.08 10.21
N THR A 206 -18.95 -3.11 9.09
CA THR A 206 -19.66 -4.31 8.65
C THR A 206 -18.74 -5.25 7.87
N ALA A 207 -18.80 -6.54 8.20
CA ALA A 207 -18.13 -7.59 7.43
C ALA A 207 -18.95 -7.94 6.19
N TYR A 208 -18.33 -7.85 5.02
CA TYR A 208 -18.91 -8.22 3.73
C TYR A 208 -18.17 -9.42 3.13
N ALA A 209 -18.92 -10.45 2.76
CA ALA A 209 -18.39 -11.57 1.98
C ALA A 209 -18.25 -11.19 0.49
N VAL A 210 -17.42 -11.93 -0.25
CA VAL A 210 -17.34 -11.80 -1.72
C VAL A 210 -18.73 -12.02 -2.32
N GLY A 211 -19.13 -11.18 -3.27
CA GLY A 211 -20.43 -11.24 -3.92
C GLY A 211 -21.56 -10.53 -3.16
N ALA A 212 -21.36 -10.12 -1.91
CA ALA A 212 -22.33 -9.32 -1.18
C ALA A 212 -22.66 -8.03 -1.97
N THR A 213 -23.94 -7.68 -2.04
CA THR A 213 -24.39 -6.47 -2.74
C THR A 213 -24.85 -5.44 -1.72
N VAL A 214 -24.38 -4.20 -1.90
CA VAL A 214 -24.74 -3.05 -1.06
C VAL A 214 -25.16 -1.88 -1.92
N THR A 215 -25.88 -0.92 -1.33
CA THR A 215 -26.12 0.39 -1.94
C THR A 215 -25.33 1.48 -1.22
N TYR A 216 -24.84 2.45 -1.97
CA TYR A 216 -24.17 3.65 -1.46
C TYR A 216 -24.35 4.81 -2.44
N GLY A 217 -24.82 5.96 -1.96
CA GLY A 217 -25.06 7.13 -2.83
C GLY A 217 -26.04 6.85 -3.97
N GLY A 218 -27.07 6.02 -3.73
CA GLY A 218 -28.07 5.65 -4.74
C GLY A 218 -27.60 4.66 -5.82
N LEU A 219 -26.38 4.12 -5.72
CA LEU A 219 -25.82 3.14 -6.65
C LEU A 219 -25.63 1.78 -5.96
N SER A 220 -25.69 0.70 -6.74
CA SER A 220 -25.44 -0.66 -6.27
C SER A 220 -23.99 -1.08 -6.51
N TYR A 221 -23.44 -1.83 -5.56
CA TYR A 221 -22.07 -2.33 -5.63
C TYR A 221 -22.00 -3.78 -5.14
N ARG A 222 -21.14 -4.57 -5.78
CA ARG A 222 -20.78 -5.93 -5.41
C ARG A 222 -19.41 -5.96 -4.75
N CYS A 223 -19.30 -6.63 -3.61
CA CYS A 223 -18.05 -6.88 -2.91
C CYS A 223 -17.17 -7.84 -3.72
N LEU A 224 -15.92 -7.45 -4.00
CA LEU A 224 -14.93 -8.23 -4.76
C LEU A 224 -14.01 -9.06 -3.88
N GLN A 225 -13.72 -8.59 -2.67
CA GLN A 225 -12.86 -9.24 -1.71
C GLN A 225 -13.52 -9.22 -0.33
N ALA A 226 -13.55 -10.35 0.37
CA ALA A 226 -14.14 -10.39 1.71
C ALA A 226 -13.32 -9.50 2.66
N HIS A 227 -14.00 -8.59 3.37
CA HIS A 227 -13.38 -7.63 4.27
C HIS A 227 -14.35 -7.10 5.30
N THR A 228 -13.83 -6.49 6.37
CA THR A 228 -14.59 -5.60 7.24
C THR A 228 -14.43 -4.17 6.72
N ALA A 229 -15.54 -3.52 6.35
CA ALA A 229 -15.51 -2.18 5.80
C ALA A 229 -14.96 -1.17 6.82
N LEU A 230 -14.13 -0.24 6.35
CA LEU A 230 -13.59 0.86 7.17
C LEU A 230 -14.15 2.20 6.67
N ALA A 231 -14.11 3.22 7.53
CA ALA A 231 -14.35 4.59 7.07
C ALA A 231 -13.29 4.98 6.02
N GLY A 232 -13.71 5.62 4.92
CA GLY A 232 -12.86 5.86 3.76
C GLY A 232 -12.81 4.70 2.74
N TRP A 233 -13.45 3.55 3.05
CA TRP A 233 -13.64 2.43 2.12
C TRP A 233 -15.07 2.38 1.56
N GLU A 234 -15.68 3.56 1.39
CA GLU A 234 -16.95 3.64 0.68
C GLU A 234 -16.78 3.07 -0.73
N PRO A 235 -17.78 2.36 -1.28
CA PRO A 235 -17.63 1.61 -2.53
C PRO A 235 -16.94 2.34 -3.70
N PRO A 236 -17.24 3.62 -4.01
CA PRO A 236 -16.56 4.32 -5.10
C PRO A 236 -15.08 4.65 -4.83
N ASN A 237 -14.63 4.65 -3.57
CA ASN A 237 -13.26 5.03 -3.19
C ASN A 237 -12.26 3.87 -3.30
N VAL A 238 -12.73 2.62 -3.27
CA VAL A 238 -11.89 1.43 -3.18
C VAL A 238 -12.30 0.38 -4.22
N PRO A 239 -12.01 0.61 -5.52
CA PRO A 239 -12.43 -0.27 -6.61
C PRO A 239 -11.82 -1.69 -6.54
N ALA A 240 -10.75 -1.89 -5.76
CA ALA A 240 -10.23 -3.22 -5.47
C ALA A 240 -11.13 -4.05 -4.54
N LEU A 241 -11.99 -3.39 -3.74
CA LEU A 241 -12.92 -4.05 -2.81
C LEU A 241 -14.36 -4.08 -3.35
N TRP A 242 -14.73 -3.16 -4.24
CA TRP A 242 -16.10 -2.99 -4.72
C TRP A 242 -16.18 -2.76 -6.22
N GLN A 243 -17.19 -3.37 -6.85
CA GLN A 243 -17.54 -3.15 -8.26
C GLN A 243 -18.95 -2.58 -8.34
N ARG A 244 -19.14 -1.49 -9.09
CA ARG A 244 -20.48 -0.97 -9.40
C ARG A 244 -21.23 -1.96 -10.31
N ILE A 245 -22.51 -2.21 -10.00
CA ILE A 245 -23.42 -3.08 -10.78
C ILE A 245 -24.71 -2.37 -11.16
#